data_AF-A0A0F9SC67-F1
#
_entry.id   AF-A0A0F9SC67-F1
#
_cell.length_a   1.000
_cell.length_b   1.000
_cell.length_c   1.000
_cell.angle_alpha   90.00
_cell.angle_beta   90.00
_cell.angle_gamma   90.00
#
_symmetry.space_group_name_H-M   'P 1'
#
loop_
_entity.id
_entity.type
_entity.pdbx_description
1 polymer ?
#
loop_
_entity_poly.entity_id
_entity_poly.type
_entity_poly.pdbx_seq_one_letter_code
_entity_poly.pdbx_strand_id
1 'polypeptide(L)'
;MSSKKFLSNKKTAQQTISISPALKDWLKRYVSVKHRENLDDERYKSISAFYNYILENILILFKKGMTFDDFKRVEDKQIKDFFDKFTFKATIPLYEMVIETNRYTPFSFDFNTRFLLLYLRILRSQSESLTYEDLLIFFEKIRSRFGTNNVSKDMKIELILDKDGGYAKGIFEFIGRYKNLHFENIKFVAAIFGVLGVKVTDFIYSSNNYYCRLDLLATDLLFRKELAKNERLKLLEENVDFVINFNRMLDDNDMYLWMRLAEDNGVIITFKNQNIFNKWVKSVEDHLQKFGKKSDFLLKILQFFNKLHWIRIEYIKDLSFQIEQYIENNKKHKQYLLDYLSKHSEISEVDGVYYLK
;
A
#
# COMPACT_ATOMS: atom_id res chain seq x y z
N MET A 1 -56.08 37.89 44.44
CA MET A 1 -56.27 36.90 43.36
C MET A 1 -54.92 36.28 43.04
N SER A 2 -54.68 35.02 43.42
CA SER A 2 -53.44 34.30 43.11
C SER A 2 -53.50 33.74 41.69
N SER A 3 -52.42 33.92 40.93
CA SER A 3 -52.30 33.51 39.54
C SER A 3 -52.37 31.99 39.39
N LYS A 4 -53.21 31.51 38.46
CA LYS A 4 -53.27 30.09 38.07
C LYS A 4 -51.90 29.67 37.52
N LYS A 5 -51.16 28.84 38.25
CA LYS A 5 -50.01 28.10 37.70
C LYS A 5 -50.54 27.10 36.67
N PHE A 6 -50.22 27.28 35.41
CA PHE A 6 -50.38 26.24 34.39
C PHE A 6 -49.43 25.09 34.74
N LEU A 7 -49.97 23.96 35.19
CA LEU A 7 -49.23 22.70 35.29
C LEU A 7 -48.97 22.21 33.86
N SER A 8 -47.72 22.32 33.41
CA SER A 8 -47.25 21.69 32.18
C SER A 8 -47.41 20.18 32.28
N ASN A 9 -48.24 19.58 31.42
CA ASN A 9 -48.44 18.13 31.32
C ASN A 9 -47.24 17.37 30.68
N LYS A 10 -46.09 18.02 30.46
CA LYS A 10 -44.89 17.33 29.93
C LYS A 10 -44.23 16.52 31.04
N LYS A 11 -44.32 15.18 30.96
CA LYS A 11 -43.47 14.27 31.73
C LYS A 11 -42.01 14.48 31.28
N THR A 12 -41.22 15.18 32.08
CA THR A 12 -39.77 15.28 31.88
C THR A 12 -39.08 14.15 32.64
N ALA A 13 -38.14 13.47 31.99
CA ALA A 13 -37.28 12.46 32.61
C ALA A 13 -35.83 12.94 32.51
N GLN A 14 -35.09 12.84 33.61
CA GLN A 14 -33.67 13.16 33.63
C GLN A 14 -32.89 11.98 33.05
N GLN A 15 -32.06 12.24 32.05
CA GLN A 15 -31.13 11.26 31.50
C GLN A 15 -29.70 11.59 31.93
N THR A 16 -28.96 10.58 32.39
CA THR A 16 -27.55 10.70 32.70
C THR A 16 -26.75 9.90 31.68
N ILE A 17 -25.85 10.59 30.98
CA ILE A 17 -25.00 9.99 29.95
C ILE A 17 -23.56 9.99 30.47
N SER A 18 -22.99 8.79 30.59
CA SER A 18 -21.58 8.61 30.93
C SER A 18 -20.73 8.69 29.67
N ILE A 19 -19.74 9.58 29.68
CA ILE A 19 -18.78 9.76 28.58
C ILE A 19 -17.36 9.85 29.12
N SER A 20 -16.36 9.65 28.25
CA SER A 20 -14.95 9.75 28.64
C SER A 20 -14.59 11.16 29.15
N PRO A 21 -13.63 11.29 30.09
CA PRO A 21 -13.20 12.58 30.61
C PRO A 21 -12.71 13.53 29.51
N ALA A 22 -11.93 13.02 28.55
CA ALA A 22 -11.41 13.81 27.42
C ALA A 22 -12.53 14.40 26.56
N LEU A 23 -13.56 13.61 26.25
CA LEU A 23 -14.71 14.08 25.48
C LEU A 23 -15.52 15.12 26.27
N LYS A 24 -15.64 14.95 27.59
CA LYS A 24 -16.36 15.88 28.47
C LYS A 24 -15.69 17.26 28.47
N ASP A 25 -14.37 17.30 28.55
CA ASP A 25 -13.61 18.55 28.57
C ASP A 25 -13.56 19.21 27.20
N TRP A 26 -13.52 18.43 26.13
CA TRP A 26 -13.68 18.98 24.78
C TRP A 26 -15.06 19.62 24.58
N LEU A 27 -16.13 18.93 24.97
CA LEU A 27 -17.51 19.43 24.84
C LEU A 27 -17.76 20.70 25.65
N LYS A 28 -17.25 20.75 26.89
CA LYS A 28 -17.30 21.97 27.72
C LYS A 28 -16.69 23.16 27.00
N ARG A 29 -15.48 22.98 26.45
CA ARG A 29 -14.78 24.04 25.69
C ARG A 29 -15.56 24.44 24.44
N TYR A 30 -16.00 23.45 23.65
CA TYR A 30 -16.72 23.69 22.41
C TYR A 30 -18.02 24.47 22.63
N VAL A 31 -18.86 24.03 23.57
CA VAL A 31 -20.13 24.70 23.91
C VAL A 31 -19.86 26.12 24.44
N SER A 32 -18.85 26.29 25.30
CA SER A 32 -18.49 27.61 25.82
C SER A 32 -18.03 28.57 24.74
N VAL A 33 -17.24 28.11 23.76
CA VAL A 33 -16.79 28.95 22.64
C VAL A 33 -17.97 29.33 21.76
N LYS A 34 -18.80 28.35 21.38
CA LYS A 34 -19.94 28.57 20.49
C LYS A 34 -21.02 29.47 21.09
N HIS A 35 -21.26 29.37 22.39
CA HIS A 35 -22.17 30.28 23.08
C HIS A 35 -21.66 31.73 23.10
N ARG A 36 -20.34 31.93 23.23
CA ARG A 36 -19.74 33.28 23.15
C ARG A 36 -19.82 33.86 21.74
N GLU A 37 -19.67 33.02 20.72
CA GLU A 37 -19.78 33.43 19.31
C GLU A 37 -21.24 33.73 18.91
N ASN A 38 -22.22 33.02 19.48
CA ASN A 38 -23.63 33.15 19.15
C ASN A 38 -24.49 33.07 20.43
N LEU A 39 -24.70 34.22 21.09
CA LEU A 39 -25.37 34.30 22.39
C LEU A 39 -26.84 33.85 22.36
N ASP A 40 -27.53 34.09 21.24
CA ASP A 40 -28.96 33.77 21.07
C ASP A 40 -29.23 32.33 20.63
N ASP A 41 -28.18 31.55 20.37
CA ASP A 41 -28.33 30.17 19.94
C ASP A 41 -28.58 29.24 21.13
N GLU A 42 -29.85 28.93 21.37
CA GLU A 42 -30.32 28.05 22.46
C GLU A 42 -29.64 26.67 22.47
N ARG A 43 -29.09 26.21 21.33
CA ARG A 43 -28.35 24.94 21.23
C ARG A 43 -27.08 24.93 22.07
N TYR A 44 -26.43 26.08 22.26
CA TYR A 44 -25.15 26.20 22.96
C TYR A 44 -25.27 26.79 24.37
N LYS A 45 -26.49 27.12 24.81
CA LYS A 45 -26.78 27.69 26.14
C LYS A 45 -26.29 26.84 27.30
N SER A 46 -26.29 25.51 27.14
CA SER A 46 -25.73 24.59 28.12
C SER A 46 -25.29 23.29 27.44
N ILE A 47 -24.45 22.53 28.13
CA ILE A 47 -24.05 21.19 27.69
C ILE A 47 -25.28 20.29 27.50
N SER A 48 -26.27 20.39 28.39
CA SER A 48 -27.51 19.62 28.28
C SER A 48 -28.34 20.01 27.06
N ALA A 49 -28.44 21.31 26.74
CA ALA A 49 -29.14 21.79 25.55
C ALA A 49 -28.47 21.29 24.27
N PHE A 50 -27.13 21.31 24.24
CA PHE A 50 -26.35 20.79 23.13
C PHE A 50 -26.56 19.28 22.92
N TYR A 51 -26.56 18.50 24.01
CA TYR A 51 -26.84 17.06 23.94
C TYR A 51 -28.25 16.75 23.47
N ASN A 52 -29.25 17.47 23.98
CA ASN A 52 -30.64 17.30 23.54
C ASN A 52 -30.77 17.59 22.04
N TYR A 53 -30.13 18.66 21.56
CA TYR A 53 -30.10 18.97 20.13
C TYR A 53 -29.44 17.86 19.29
N ILE A 54 -28.31 17.30 19.74
CA ILE A 54 -27.67 16.16 19.05
C ILE A 54 -28.62 14.96 19.01
N LEU A 55 -29.20 14.59 20.15
CA LEU A 55 -30.10 13.44 20.25
C LEU A 55 -31.36 13.63 19.39
N GLU A 56 -31.96 14.82 19.38
CA GLU A 56 -33.09 15.16 18.53
C GLU A 56 -32.74 14.99 17.04
N ASN A 57 -31.58 15.47 16.61
CA ASN A 57 -31.12 15.28 15.24
C ASN A 57 -30.93 13.80 14.89
N ILE A 58 -30.31 13.02 15.78
CA ILE A 58 -30.14 11.57 15.60
C ILE A 58 -31.51 10.87 15.49
N LEU A 59 -32.47 11.22 16.34
CA LEU A 59 -33.82 10.67 16.29
C LEU A 59 -34.57 11.06 15.00
N ILE A 60 -34.36 12.26 14.47
CA ILE A 60 -34.89 12.67 13.16
C ILE A 60 -34.31 11.80 12.04
N LEU A 61 -33.01 11.48 12.09
CA LEU A 61 -32.38 10.60 11.11
C LEU A 61 -32.92 9.16 11.21
N PHE A 62 -33.14 8.65 12.42
CA PHE A 62 -33.80 7.35 12.61
C PHE A 62 -35.23 7.32 12.08
N LYS A 63 -36.00 8.39 12.28
CA LYS A 63 -37.35 8.51 11.67
C LYS A 63 -37.33 8.47 10.14
N LYS A 64 -36.22 8.88 9.51
CA LYS A 64 -36.01 8.83 8.06
C LYS A 64 -35.50 7.45 7.58
N GLY A 65 -35.45 6.45 8.46
CA GLY A 65 -35.04 5.09 8.13
C GLY A 65 -33.54 4.83 8.21
N MET A 66 -32.74 5.79 8.70
CA MET A 66 -31.32 5.54 8.97
C MET A 66 -31.16 4.67 10.22
N THR A 67 -30.05 3.95 10.30
CA THR A 67 -29.71 3.04 11.40
C THR A 67 -28.39 3.44 12.05
N PHE A 68 -28.05 2.84 13.20
CA PHE A 68 -26.73 3.04 13.83
C PHE A 68 -25.56 2.67 12.91
N ASP A 69 -25.76 1.70 12.01
CA ASP A 69 -24.73 1.32 11.04
C ASP A 69 -24.50 2.39 9.97
N ASP A 70 -25.49 3.24 9.70
CA ASP A 70 -25.32 4.38 8.79
C ASP A 70 -24.46 5.49 9.42
N PHE A 71 -24.39 5.58 10.75
CA PHE A 71 -23.45 6.49 11.42
C PHE A 71 -21.99 6.01 11.30
N LYS A 72 -21.75 4.70 11.22
CA LYS A 72 -20.41 4.15 10.91
C LYS A 72 -20.00 4.42 9.46
N ARG A 73 -20.97 4.69 8.57
CA ARG A 73 -20.77 5.09 7.17
C ARG A 73 -20.60 6.61 7.02
N VAL A 74 -20.81 7.41 8.07
CA VAL A 74 -20.53 8.85 8.05
C VAL A 74 -19.02 9.03 7.95
N GLU A 75 -18.59 9.48 6.79
CA GLU A 75 -17.18 9.63 6.44
C GLU A 75 -16.49 10.67 7.33
N ASP A 76 -15.36 10.29 7.96
CA ASP A 76 -14.55 11.22 8.75
C ASP A 76 -14.06 12.35 7.84
N LYS A 77 -14.49 13.59 8.13
CA LYS A 77 -14.17 14.76 7.31
C LYS A 77 -12.67 14.96 7.11
N GLN A 78 -11.82 14.63 8.09
CA GLN A 78 -10.37 14.77 7.95
C GLN A 78 -9.79 13.74 6.99
N ILE A 79 -10.28 12.50 7.06
CA ILE A 79 -9.92 11.45 6.10
C ILE A 79 -10.44 11.83 4.71
N LYS A 80 -11.65 12.39 4.63
CA LYS A 80 -12.21 12.90 3.39
C LYS A 80 -11.37 13.99 2.76
N ASP A 81 -11.11 15.06 3.50
CA ASP A 81 -10.33 16.19 3.04
C ASP A 81 -8.89 15.79 2.69
N PHE A 82 -8.35 14.73 3.32
CA PHE A 82 -7.05 14.17 2.95
C PHE A 82 -7.10 13.55 1.56
N PHE A 83 -7.96 12.56 1.33
CA PHE A 83 -8.02 11.87 0.05
C PHE A 83 -8.56 12.78 -1.06
N ASP A 84 -9.48 13.71 -0.77
CA ASP A 84 -10.03 14.67 -1.74
C ASP A 84 -8.93 15.56 -2.37
N LYS A 85 -7.86 15.87 -1.60
CA LYS A 85 -6.68 16.59 -2.10
C LYS A 85 -5.85 15.79 -3.11
N PHE A 86 -6.03 14.48 -3.17
CA PHE A 86 -5.28 13.56 -4.02
C PHE A 86 -6.11 12.82 -5.06
N THR A 87 -7.44 12.76 -4.90
CA THR A 87 -8.35 12.12 -5.85
C THR A 87 -8.34 12.76 -7.23
N PHE A 88 -7.78 13.95 -7.39
CA PHE A 88 -7.62 14.59 -8.69
C PHE A 88 -6.19 14.52 -9.25
N LYS A 89 -5.75 13.28 -9.55
CA LYS A 89 -4.71 12.95 -10.56
C LYS A 89 -4.88 11.55 -11.15
N ALA A 90 -5.84 10.76 -10.67
CA ALA A 90 -6.10 9.43 -11.19
C ALA A 90 -7.06 9.54 -12.38
N THR A 91 -6.49 9.52 -13.58
CA THR A 91 -7.16 9.11 -14.83
C THR A 91 -7.57 7.63 -14.71
N ILE A 92 -8.45 7.29 -13.76
CA ILE A 92 -8.94 5.92 -13.56
C ILE A 92 -9.54 5.34 -14.87
N PRO A 93 -10.30 6.08 -15.69
CA PRO A 93 -10.85 5.51 -16.93
C PRO A 93 -9.84 5.30 -18.07
N LEU A 94 -8.77 6.11 -18.15
CA LEU A 94 -7.76 5.99 -19.22
C LEU A 94 -6.67 4.95 -18.87
N TYR A 95 -6.34 4.79 -17.59
CA TYR A 95 -5.50 3.69 -17.11
C TYR A 95 -6.22 2.33 -17.21
N GLU A 96 -7.55 2.30 -17.02
CA GLU A 96 -8.37 1.09 -17.17
C GLU A 96 -8.37 0.54 -18.61
N MET A 97 -8.27 1.41 -19.63
CA MET A 97 -8.44 0.99 -21.04
C MET A 97 -7.16 0.65 -21.79
N VAL A 98 -5.98 1.14 -21.37
CA VAL A 98 -4.82 1.15 -22.28
C VAL A 98 -3.64 0.29 -21.81
N ILE A 99 -3.41 0.06 -20.52
CA ILE A 99 -2.19 -0.63 -20.07
C ILE A 99 -2.44 -1.43 -18.79
N GLU A 100 -2.26 -2.76 -18.84
CA GLU A 100 -2.02 -3.54 -17.62
C GLU A 100 -0.73 -3.01 -16.99
N THR A 101 -0.84 -2.22 -15.91
CA THR A 101 0.32 -1.70 -15.19
C THR A 101 1.21 -2.85 -14.73
N ASN A 102 2.48 -2.81 -15.12
CA ASN A 102 3.42 -3.88 -14.85
C ASN A 102 3.66 -4.03 -13.34
N ARG A 103 3.30 -5.21 -12.83
CA ARG A 103 3.52 -5.62 -11.44
C ARG A 103 4.94 -5.36 -10.94
N TYR A 104 5.93 -5.36 -11.81
CA TYR A 104 7.34 -5.21 -11.45
C TYR A 104 7.97 -3.88 -11.90
N THR A 105 7.16 -2.90 -12.35
CA THR A 105 7.67 -1.52 -12.54
C THR A 105 8.17 -0.99 -11.20
N PRO A 106 9.41 -0.46 -11.13
CA PRO A 106 9.93 0.18 -9.94
C PRO A 106 9.02 1.29 -9.45
N PHE A 107 8.77 1.32 -8.14
CA PHE A 107 7.96 2.37 -7.55
C PHE A 107 8.77 3.67 -7.50
N SER A 108 8.27 4.73 -8.16
CA SER A 108 8.96 6.04 -8.12
C SER A 108 8.73 6.71 -6.77
N PHE A 109 9.77 6.77 -5.95
CA PHE A 109 9.69 7.36 -4.61
C PHE A 109 9.67 8.90 -4.65
N ASP A 110 10.29 9.55 -5.64
CA ASP A 110 10.36 11.02 -5.70
C ASP A 110 8.99 11.71 -5.74
N PHE A 111 8.06 11.17 -6.53
CA PHE A 111 6.70 11.71 -6.62
C PHE A 111 5.84 11.31 -5.41
N ASN A 112 6.01 10.09 -4.91
CA ASN A 112 5.13 9.49 -3.90
C ASN A 112 5.55 9.78 -2.45
N THR A 113 6.81 10.14 -2.20
CA THR A 113 7.32 10.40 -0.84
C THR A 113 6.51 11.47 -0.11
N ARG A 114 6.14 12.56 -0.79
CA ARG A 114 5.35 13.64 -0.17
C ARG A 114 3.97 13.15 0.28
N PHE A 115 3.35 12.30 -0.52
CA PHE A 115 2.05 11.71 -0.20
C PHE A 115 2.17 10.74 1.00
N LEU A 116 3.18 9.87 0.97
CA LEU A 116 3.39 8.87 2.02
C LEU A 116 3.76 9.51 3.37
N LEU A 117 4.55 10.59 3.36
CA LEU A 117 4.83 11.38 4.56
C LEU A 117 3.60 12.11 5.11
N LEU A 118 2.64 12.46 4.26
CA LEU A 118 1.39 13.06 4.71
C LEU A 118 0.50 12.03 5.42
N TYR A 119 0.51 10.77 5.00
CA TYR A 119 -0.10 9.65 5.73
C TYR A 119 0.42 9.57 7.17
N LEU A 120 1.74 9.58 7.34
CA LEU A 120 2.38 9.58 8.65
C LEU A 120 1.99 10.80 9.48
N ARG A 121 1.94 11.98 8.87
CA ARG A 121 1.52 13.22 9.55
C ARG A 121 0.08 13.14 10.05
N ILE A 122 -0.83 12.59 9.25
CA ILE A 122 -2.22 12.43 9.64
C ILE A 122 -2.35 11.45 10.80
N LEU A 123 -1.72 10.29 10.70
CA LEU A 123 -1.72 9.32 11.79
C LEU A 123 -1.23 9.95 13.10
N ARG A 124 -0.12 10.68 13.05
CA ARG A 124 0.45 11.39 14.20
C ARG A 124 -0.42 12.55 14.70
N SER A 125 -1.31 13.10 13.87
CA SER A 125 -2.23 14.15 14.29
C SER A 125 -3.45 13.65 15.06
N GLN A 126 -3.73 12.34 15.01
CA GLN A 126 -4.89 11.74 15.67
C GLN A 126 -4.65 11.42 17.16
N SER A 127 -3.39 11.28 17.60
CA SER A 127 -3.06 10.96 19.00
C SER A 127 -1.67 11.48 19.40
N GLU A 128 -1.53 11.96 20.62
CA GLU A 128 -0.24 12.40 21.21
C GLU A 128 0.69 11.21 21.55
N SER A 129 0.11 10.03 21.75
CA SER A 129 0.81 8.76 21.98
C SER A 129 0.17 7.67 21.14
N LEU A 130 0.88 7.19 20.13
CA LEU A 130 0.38 6.09 19.30
C LEU A 130 0.41 4.78 20.06
N THR A 131 -0.76 4.15 20.23
CA THR A 131 -0.91 2.76 20.70
C THR A 131 -1.28 1.82 19.54
N TYR A 132 -1.25 0.51 19.77
CA TYR A 132 -1.72 -0.46 18.78
C TYR A 132 -3.24 -0.37 18.58
N GLU A 133 -4.02 -0.07 19.63
CA GLU A 133 -5.45 0.21 19.49
C GLU A 133 -5.72 1.43 18.61
N ASP A 134 -4.96 2.52 18.76
CA ASP A 134 -5.10 3.71 17.92
C ASP A 134 -4.83 3.40 16.44
N LEU A 135 -3.86 2.53 16.16
CA LEU A 135 -3.54 2.07 14.81
C LEU A 135 -4.70 1.28 14.19
N LEU A 136 -5.33 0.38 14.96
CA LEU A 136 -6.51 -0.36 14.50
C LEU A 136 -7.70 0.56 14.23
N ILE A 137 -7.94 1.55 15.09
CA ILE A 137 -9.00 2.55 14.89
C ILE A 137 -8.72 3.36 13.62
N PHE A 138 -7.49 3.83 13.43
CA PHE A 138 -7.09 4.56 12.23
C PHE A 138 -7.25 3.72 10.96
N PHE A 139 -6.88 2.44 11.03
CA PHE A 139 -7.07 1.50 9.94
C PHE A 139 -8.54 1.33 9.57
N GLU A 140 -9.43 1.13 10.55
CA GLU A 140 -10.87 0.99 10.28
C GLU A 140 -11.48 2.25 9.63
N LYS A 141 -10.98 3.45 9.98
CA LYS A 141 -11.34 4.69 9.27
C LYS A 141 -10.93 4.68 7.79
N ILE A 142 -9.71 4.19 7.48
CA ILE A 142 -9.23 4.06 6.09
C ILE A 142 -10.04 2.99 5.35
N ARG A 143 -10.23 1.82 5.96
CA ARG A 143 -10.99 0.70 5.41
C ARG A 143 -12.39 1.12 4.98
N SER A 144 -13.10 1.86 5.84
CA SER A 144 -14.44 2.39 5.54
C SER A 144 -14.46 3.21 4.24
N ARG A 145 -13.45 4.06 4.03
CA ARG A 145 -13.33 4.88 2.81
C ARG A 145 -12.97 4.08 1.55
N PHE A 146 -12.11 3.07 1.68
CA PHE A 146 -11.78 2.18 0.56
C PHE A 146 -13.00 1.37 0.12
N GLY A 147 -13.85 0.97 1.07
CA GLY A 147 -15.13 0.31 0.80
C GLY A 147 -16.15 1.22 0.13
N THR A 148 -16.35 2.45 0.62
CA THR A 148 -17.33 3.39 0.06
C THR A 148 -16.97 3.89 -1.34
N ASN A 149 -15.68 4.04 -1.64
CA ASN A 149 -15.22 4.49 -2.96
C ASN A 149 -14.94 3.34 -3.95
N ASN A 150 -15.36 2.11 -3.65
CA ASN A 150 -15.15 0.93 -4.49
C ASN A 150 -13.67 0.64 -4.85
N VAL A 151 -12.72 1.11 -4.04
CA VAL A 151 -11.28 0.88 -4.29
C VAL A 151 -10.90 -0.57 -4.00
N SER A 152 -11.51 -1.17 -2.97
CA SER A 152 -11.35 -2.58 -2.61
C SER A 152 -12.68 -3.29 -2.44
N LYS A 153 -12.66 -4.62 -2.57
CA LYS A 153 -13.78 -5.47 -2.20
C LYS A 153 -13.78 -5.69 -0.68
N ASP A 154 -12.61 -5.99 -0.13
CA ASP A 154 -12.40 -6.13 1.31
C ASP A 154 -10.96 -5.79 1.67
N MET A 155 -10.75 -5.40 2.92
CA MET A 155 -9.46 -5.08 3.50
C MET A 155 -9.51 -5.39 4.98
N LYS A 156 -8.53 -6.11 5.51
CA LYS A 156 -8.50 -6.54 6.90
C LYS A 156 -7.09 -6.40 7.46
N ILE A 157 -6.99 -6.03 8.72
CA ILE A 157 -5.73 -6.11 9.47
C ILE A 157 -6.00 -6.83 10.79
N GLU A 158 -5.11 -7.76 11.12
CA GLU A 158 -5.07 -8.41 12.41
C GLU A 158 -3.72 -8.11 13.06
N LEU A 159 -3.72 -7.81 14.36
CA LEU A 159 -2.48 -7.62 15.13
C LEU A 159 -2.36 -8.75 16.14
N ILE A 160 -1.20 -9.37 16.17
CA ILE A 160 -0.79 -10.38 17.13
C ILE A 160 0.24 -9.72 18.04
N LEU A 161 -0.21 -9.34 19.23
CA LEU A 161 0.65 -8.74 20.24
C LEU A 161 1.48 -9.83 20.91
N ASP A 162 2.79 -9.61 20.99
CA ASP A 162 3.66 -10.50 21.73
C ASP A 162 3.42 -10.32 23.23
N LYS A 163 3.18 -11.43 23.94
CA LYS A 163 2.86 -11.39 25.38
C LYS A 163 4.08 -11.00 26.22
N ASP A 164 5.28 -11.16 25.66
CA ASP A 164 6.56 -10.92 26.34
C ASP A 164 7.16 -9.53 26.03
N GLY A 165 6.38 -8.62 25.45
CA GLY A 165 6.82 -7.23 25.20
C GLY A 165 7.64 -7.04 23.91
N GLY A 166 7.66 -8.04 23.03
CA GLY A 166 8.22 -7.94 21.68
C GLY A 166 7.37 -7.09 20.73
N TYR A 167 7.92 -6.75 19.55
CA TYR A 167 7.16 -6.02 18.51
C TYR A 167 5.95 -6.84 18.05
N ALA A 168 4.81 -6.16 17.90
CA ALA A 168 3.62 -6.78 17.35
C ALA A 168 3.87 -7.30 15.92
N LYS A 169 3.33 -8.49 15.67
CA LYS A 169 3.16 -9.03 14.32
C LYS A 169 1.78 -8.63 13.81
N GLY A 170 1.64 -8.50 12.51
CA GLY A 170 0.35 -8.22 11.88
C GLY A 170 0.13 -9.05 10.64
N ILE A 171 -1.13 -9.25 10.29
CA ILE A 171 -1.54 -9.84 9.03
C ILE A 171 -2.45 -8.82 8.36
N PHE A 172 -2.05 -8.33 7.20
CA PHE A 172 -2.88 -7.46 6.38
C PHE A 172 -3.36 -8.22 5.16
N GLU A 173 -4.67 -8.26 4.96
CA GLU A 173 -5.32 -8.88 3.81
C GLU A 173 -6.03 -7.83 2.97
N PHE A 174 -5.92 -7.96 1.65
CA PHE A 174 -6.50 -7.01 0.70
C PHE A 174 -7.07 -7.75 -0.49
N ILE A 175 -8.37 -7.52 -0.76
CA ILE A 175 -9.06 -8.02 -1.94
C ILE A 175 -9.36 -6.84 -2.86
N GLY A 176 -8.69 -6.81 -4.01
CA GLY A 176 -8.88 -5.78 -5.02
C GLY A 176 -10.18 -5.93 -5.80
N ARG A 177 -10.62 -4.86 -6.45
CA ARG A 177 -11.70 -4.90 -7.46
C ARG A 177 -11.20 -4.89 -8.89
N TYR A 178 -10.07 -4.22 -9.13
CA TYR A 178 -9.54 -3.99 -10.46
C TYR A 178 -8.25 -4.77 -10.65
N LYS A 179 -8.25 -5.75 -11.57
CA LYS A 179 -7.09 -6.61 -11.87
C LYS A 179 -5.81 -5.79 -12.12
N ASN A 180 -5.94 -4.75 -12.95
CA ASN A 180 -4.80 -3.98 -13.45
C ASN A 180 -4.16 -3.12 -12.34
N LEU A 181 -4.96 -2.63 -11.40
CA LEU A 181 -4.50 -1.75 -10.31
C LEU A 181 -4.17 -2.51 -9.03
N HIS A 182 -4.62 -3.75 -8.89
CA HIS A 182 -4.51 -4.48 -7.63
C HIS A 182 -3.05 -4.62 -7.17
N PHE A 183 -2.13 -4.98 -8.05
CA PHE A 183 -0.72 -5.11 -7.68
C PHE A 183 -0.03 -3.77 -7.39
N GLU A 184 -0.33 -2.72 -8.16
CA GLU A 184 0.15 -1.37 -7.87
C GLU A 184 -0.33 -0.89 -6.50
N ASN A 185 -1.59 -1.15 -6.17
CA ASN A 185 -2.15 -0.85 -4.85
C ASN A 185 -1.42 -1.61 -3.74
N ILE A 186 -0.99 -2.85 -3.98
CA ILE A 186 -0.20 -3.62 -3.01
C ILE A 186 1.18 -2.98 -2.78
N LYS A 187 1.89 -2.58 -3.85
CA LYS A 187 3.17 -1.85 -3.70
C LYS A 187 2.98 -0.59 -2.87
N PHE A 188 1.89 0.14 -3.14
CA PHE A 188 1.57 1.37 -2.43
C PHE A 188 1.28 1.12 -0.96
N VAL A 189 0.54 0.06 -0.63
CA VAL A 189 0.28 -0.35 0.74
C VAL A 189 1.57 -0.79 1.45
N ALA A 190 2.44 -1.56 0.80
CA ALA A 190 3.74 -1.94 1.34
C ALA A 190 4.63 -0.70 1.62
N ALA A 191 4.58 0.30 0.74
CA ALA A 191 5.24 1.58 0.93
C ALA A 191 4.66 2.38 2.11
N ILE A 192 3.33 2.41 2.26
CA ILE A 192 2.67 3.02 3.43
C ILE A 192 3.17 2.35 4.70
N PHE A 193 3.18 1.01 4.77
CA PHE A 193 3.69 0.29 5.95
C PHE A 193 5.15 0.65 6.27
N GLY A 194 6.01 0.75 5.26
CA GLY A 194 7.42 1.12 5.47
C GLY A 194 7.56 2.52 6.04
N VAL A 195 6.78 3.49 5.53
CA VAL A 195 6.76 4.85 6.08
C VAL A 195 6.18 4.89 7.49
N LEU A 196 5.20 4.03 7.80
CA LEU A 196 4.67 3.93 9.15
C LEU A 196 5.67 3.31 10.13
N GLY A 197 6.68 2.58 9.65
CA GLY A 197 7.66 1.90 10.50
C GLY A 197 7.34 0.42 10.69
N VAL A 198 6.67 -0.20 9.73
CA VAL A 198 6.26 -1.60 9.72
C VAL A 198 6.95 -2.30 8.55
N LYS A 199 7.63 -3.41 8.84
CA LYS A 199 8.33 -4.23 7.87
C LYS A 199 7.40 -5.29 7.30
N VAL A 200 7.45 -5.52 5.99
CA VAL A 200 6.82 -6.68 5.34
C VAL A 200 7.77 -7.87 5.47
N THR A 201 7.31 -8.96 6.08
CA THR A 201 8.11 -10.17 6.30
C THR A 201 7.71 -11.33 5.41
N ASP A 202 6.45 -11.38 4.98
CA ASP A 202 5.98 -12.32 3.97
C ASP A 202 4.91 -11.69 3.08
N PHE A 203 4.77 -12.23 1.87
CA PHE A 203 3.86 -11.73 0.86
C PHE A 203 3.31 -12.89 0.03
N ILE A 204 1.99 -13.06 0.09
CA ILE A 204 1.21 -14.00 -0.71
C ILE A 204 0.33 -13.20 -1.66
N TYR A 205 0.32 -13.60 -2.93
CA TYR A 205 -0.47 -12.95 -3.97
C TYR A 205 -1.20 -13.98 -4.83
N SER A 206 -2.47 -13.71 -5.12
CA SER A 206 -3.28 -14.48 -6.06
C SER A 206 -3.93 -13.55 -7.07
N SER A 207 -3.53 -13.68 -8.33
CA SER A 207 -4.14 -12.96 -9.45
C SER A 207 -5.58 -13.38 -9.74
N ASN A 208 -5.92 -14.65 -9.48
CA ASN A 208 -7.23 -15.20 -9.81
C ASN A 208 -8.31 -14.67 -8.87
N ASN A 209 -7.95 -14.48 -7.60
CA ASN A 209 -8.87 -14.02 -6.56
C ASN A 209 -8.70 -12.53 -6.24
N TYR A 210 -7.80 -11.83 -6.93
CA TYR A 210 -7.35 -10.47 -6.59
C TYR A 210 -7.07 -10.32 -5.10
N TYR A 211 -6.37 -11.31 -4.55
CA TYR A 211 -6.11 -11.42 -3.13
C TYR A 211 -4.62 -11.20 -2.86
N CYS A 212 -4.35 -10.46 -1.80
CA CYS A 212 -3.03 -10.27 -1.25
C CYS A 212 -3.07 -10.44 0.25
N ARG A 213 -2.02 -11.06 0.78
CA ARG A 213 -1.70 -11.06 2.20
C ARG A 213 -0.27 -10.61 2.42
N LEU A 214 -0.10 -9.66 3.32
CA LEU A 214 1.18 -9.19 3.83
C LEU A 214 1.29 -9.60 5.29
N ASP A 215 2.33 -10.36 5.62
CA ASP A 215 2.71 -10.55 7.01
C ASP A 215 3.64 -9.39 7.40
N LEU A 216 3.35 -8.80 8.55
CA LEU A 216 3.88 -7.53 9.00
C LEU A 216 4.60 -7.69 10.34
N LEU A 217 5.68 -6.95 10.52
CA LEU A 217 6.40 -6.85 11.78
C LEU A 217 6.60 -5.38 12.13
N ALA A 218 6.10 -4.95 13.28
CA ALA A 218 6.38 -3.62 13.80
C ALA A 218 7.89 -3.46 14.07
N THR A 219 8.39 -2.22 13.94
CA THR A 219 9.78 -1.87 14.26
C THR A 219 9.80 -0.69 15.23
N ASP A 220 10.96 -0.32 15.76
CA ASP A 220 11.12 0.89 16.58
C ASP A 220 10.59 2.16 15.91
N LEU A 221 10.64 2.21 14.58
CA LEU A 221 10.16 3.34 13.80
C LEU A 221 8.65 3.56 14.01
N LEU A 222 7.86 2.54 14.34
CA LEU A 222 6.41 2.70 14.46
C LEU A 222 6.02 3.73 15.54
N PHE A 223 6.70 3.69 16.69
CA PHE A 223 6.40 4.56 17.83
C PHE A 223 7.42 5.70 18.02
N ARG A 224 8.48 5.75 17.21
CA ARG A 224 9.48 6.82 17.27
C ARG A 224 8.84 8.18 16.96
N LYS A 225 8.93 9.12 17.91
CA LYS A 225 8.39 10.49 17.77
C LYS A 225 9.09 11.29 16.67
N GLU A 226 10.40 11.14 16.56
CA GLU A 226 11.18 11.77 15.49
C GLU A 226 10.74 11.27 14.12
N LEU A 227 10.91 12.10 13.08
CA LEU A 227 10.53 11.69 11.73
C LEU A 227 11.41 10.53 11.22
N ALA A 228 12.71 10.53 11.55
CA ALA A 228 13.66 9.51 11.08
C ALA A 228 13.55 9.23 9.56
N LYS A 229 13.58 10.31 8.76
CA LYS A 229 13.23 10.28 7.33
C LYS A 229 14.01 9.22 6.54
N ASN A 230 15.32 9.15 6.71
CA ASN A 230 16.17 8.24 5.93
C ASN A 230 15.90 6.77 6.29
N GLU A 231 15.69 6.46 7.58
CA GLU A 231 15.38 5.10 8.04
C GLU A 231 14.02 4.65 7.50
N ARG A 232 13.01 5.53 7.51
CA ARG A 232 11.68 5.25 6.93
C ARG A 232 11.72 5.08 5.42
N LEU A 233 12.49 5.90 4.69
CA LEU A 233 12.66 5.76 3.24
C LEU A 233 13.33 4.44 2.90
N LYS A 234 14.37 4.05 3.66
CA LYS A 234 15.02 2.76 3.50
C LYS A 234 14.05 1.60 3.74
N LEU A 235 13.27 1.64 4.82
CA LEU A 235 12.30 0.58 5.14
C LEU A 235 11.17 0.49 4.10
N LEU A 236 10.73 1.64 3.58
CA LEU A 236 9.79 1.75 2.48
C LEU A 236 10.33 1.05 1.22
N GLU A 237 11.55 1.40 0.80
CA GLU A 237 12.23 0.76 -0.34
C GLU A 237 12.35 -0.75 -0.12
N GLU A 238 12.82 -1.18 1.06
CA GLU A 238 12.94 -2.60 1.41
C GLU A 238 11.62 -3.36 1.29
N ASN A 239 10.50 -2.77 1.75
CA ASN A 239 9.18 -3.39 1.66
C ASN A 239 8.70 -3.52 0.21
N VAL A 240 8.90 -2.48 -0.60
CA VAL A 240 8.49 -2.51 -2.01
C VAL A 240 9.35 -3.49 -2.81
N ASP A 241 10.67 -3.50 -2.58
CA ASP A 241 11.59 -4.45 -3.20
C ASP A 241 11.23 -5.90 -2.84
N PHE A 242 10.79 -6.13 -1.59
CA PHE A 242 10.33 -7.46 -1.16
C PHE A 242 9.11 -7.93 -1.96
N VAL A 243 8.18 -7.02 -2.29
CA VAL A 243 6.99 -7.31 -3.11
C VAL A 243 7.35 -7.52 -4.58
N ILE A 244 8.25 -6.70 -5.15
CA ILE A 244 8.61 -6.69 -6.59
C ILE A 244 9.70 -7.72 -6.94
N ASN A 245 10.46 -8.20 -5.96
CA ASN A 245 11.61 -9.11 -6.10
C ASN A 245 11.69 -9.92 -7.41
N PHE A 246 12.72 -9.63 -8.21
CA PHE A 246 12.98 -10.24 -9.52
C PHE A 246 13.16 -11.76 -9.46
N ASN A 247 13.64 -12.30 -8.33
CA ASN A 247 13.79 -13.74 -8.17
C ASN A 247 12.45 -14.48 -8.30
N ARG A 248 11.37 -13.91 -7.75
CA ARG A 248 10.01 -14.44 -7.88
C ARG A 248 9.43 -14.19 -9.27
N MET A 249 9.73 -13.04 -9.86
CA MET A 249 9.27 -12.68 -11.19
C MET A 249 9.77 -13.65 -12.27
N LEU A 250 11.02 -14.11 -12.19
CA LEU A 250 11.58 -15.06 -13.17
C LEU A 250 10.88 -16.43 -13.15
N ASP A 251 10.21 -16.77 -12.03
CA ASP A 251 9.42 -18.00 -11.87
C ASP A 251 7.91 -17.79 -12.13
N ASP A 252 7.47 -16.55 -12.37
CA ASP A 252 6.06 -16.20 -12.60
C ASP A 252 5.67 -16.34 -14.10
N ASN A 253 4.36 -16.31 -14.38
CA ASN A 253 3.83 -16.34 -15.75
C ASN A 253 4.30 -15.12 -16.55
N ASP A 254 4.43 -15.28 -17.87
CA ASP A 254 4.96 -14.33 -18.87
C ASP A 254 4.19 -13.01 -19.06
N MET A 255 3.59 -12.40 -18.03
CA MET A 255 2.47 -11.49 -18.25
C MET A 255 2.59 -10.06 -17.72
N TYR A 256 3.78 -9.45 -17.57
CA TYR A 256 3.83 -8.04 -17.15
C TYR A 256 4.81 -7.19 -17.97
N LEU A 257 4.25 -6.53 -19.00
CA LEU A 257 4.73 -5.45 -19.89
C LEU A 257 6.08 -5.62 -20.62
N TRP A 258 7.01 -6.40 -20.10
CA TRP A 258 8.17 -6.91 -20.84
C TRP A 258 7.79 -8.25 -21.45
N MET A 259 7.03 -9.06 -20.69
CA MET A 259 6.77 -10.46 -21.05
C MET A 259 5.50 -10.68 -21.88
N ARG A 260 4.59 -9.69 -21.98
CA ARG A 260 3.49 -9.77 -22.96
C ARG A 260 3.99 -9.76 -24.40
N LEU A 261 5.22 -9.28 -24.61
CA LEU A 261 5.97 -9.40 -25.87
C LEU A 261 6.84 -10.67 -25.89
N ALA A 262 7.01 -11.34 -24.76
CA ALA A 262 7.83 -12.53 -24.64
C ALA A 262 7.08 -13.84 -24.96
N GLU A 263 5.76 -13.85 -24.80
CA GLU A 263 4.94 -14.94 -25.36
C GLU A 263 4.96 -14.91 -26.90
N ASP A 264 5.17 -13.73 -27.50
CA ASP A 264 5.36 -13.58 -28.94
C ASP A 264 6.84 -13.75 -29.30
N ASN A 265 7.21 -14.98 -29.69
CA ASN A 265 8.57 -15.31 -30.16
C ASN A 265 9.03 -14.44 -31.36
N GLY A 266 8.16 -13.62 -31.96
CA GLY A 266 8.50 -12.65 -32.99
C GLY A 266 9.03 -11.30 -32.48
N VAL A 267 9.06 -11.07 -31.16
CA VAL A 267 9.47 -9.78 -30.56
C VAL A 267 10.69 -9.93 -29.66
N ILE A 268 11.56 -8.91 -29.70
CA ILE A 268 12.83 -8.88 -28.97
C ILE A 268 12.90 -7.62 -28.12
N ILE A 269 13.49 -7.71 -26.93
CA ILE A 269 13.62 -6.56 -26.04
C ILE A 269 15.06 -6.07 -26.11
N THR A 270 15.28 -4.83 -26.55
CA THR A 270 16.63 -4.24 -26.60
C THR A 270 16.75 -3.04 -25.68
N PHE A 271 17.98 -2.78 -25.23
CA PHE A 271 18.33 -1.60 -24.46
C PHE A 271 18.81 -0.48 -25.38
N LYS A 272 18.32 0.73 -25.16
CA LYS A 272 18.74 1.91 -25.95
C LYS A 272 20.25 2.17 -25.91
N ASN A 273 20.93 1.84 -24.79
CA ASN A 273 22.38 1.97 -24.63
C ASN A 273 22.91 1.15 -23.45
N GLN A 274 24.24 1.06 -23.35
CA GLN A 274 24.95 0.31 -22.30
C GLN A 274 24.68 0.81 -20.88
N ASN A 275 24.47 2.11 -20.68
CA ASN A 275 24.20 2.65 -19.35
C ASN A 275 22.85 2.15 -18.81
N ILE A 276 21.83 2.10 -19.67
CA ILE A 276 20.51 1.57 -19.31
C ILE A 276 20.60 0.06 -19.08
N PHE A 277 21.31 -0.67 -19.94
CA PHE A 277 21.59 -2.10 -19.74
C PHE A 277 22.22 -2.36 -18.38
N ASN A 278 23.34 -1.70 -18.06
CA ASN A 278 24.05 -1.87 -16.80
C ASN A 278 23.17 -1.55 -15.59
N LYS A 279 22.37 -0.48 -15.67
CA LYS A 279 21.46 -0.09 -14.58
C LYS A 279 20.42 -1.18 -14.31
N TRP A 280 19.80 -1.71 -15.37
CA TRP A 280 18.77 -2.73 -15.24
C TRP A 280 19.33 -4.07 -14.78
N VAL A 281 20.39 -4.53 -15.43
CA VAL A 281 21.03 -5.81 -15.08
C VAL A 281 21.54 -5.79 -13.64
N LYS A 282 22.13 -4.67 -13.19
CA LYS A 282 22.52 -4.51 -11.78
C LYS A 282 21.34 -4.63 -10.83
N SER A 283 20.19 -4.03 -11.15
CA SER A 283 18.99 -4.16 -10.31
C SER A 283 18.48 -5.60 -10.22
N VAL A 284 18.55 -6.34 -11.32
CA VAL A 284 18.20 -7.77 -11.35
C VAL A 284 19.18 -8.56 -10.50
N GLU A 285 20.48 -8.35 -10.72
CA GLU A 285 21.56 -8.99 -9.97
C GLU A 285 21.44 -8.76 -8.46
N ASP A 286 21.25 -7.50 -8.04
CA ASP A 286 21.08 -7.13 -6.63
C ASP A 286 19.91 -7.90 -6.00
N HIS A 287 18.79 -8.07 -6.72
CA HIS A 287 17.63 -8.83 -6.24
C HIS A 287 17.90 -10.34 -6.20
N LEU A 288 18.57 -10.90 -7.21
CA LEU A 288 18.94 -12.32 -7.21
C LEU A 288 19.91 -12.66 -6.08
N GLN A 289 20.86 -11.77 -5.77
CA GLN A 289 21.78 -11.94 -4.64
C GLN A 289 21.07 -11.80 -3.29
N LYS A 290 20.14 -10.84 -3.18
CA LYS A 290 19.41 -10.56 -1.94
C LYS A 290 18.37 -11.62 -1.59
N PHE A 291 17.68 -12.18 -2.58
CA PHE A 291 16.52 -13.04 -2.36
C PHE A 291 16.62 -14.44 -2.97
N GLY A 292 17.60 -14.69 -3.83
CA GLY A 292 17.82 -15.97 -4.48
C GLY A 292 18.79 -16.87 -3.71
N LYS A 293 18.93 -18.11 -4.19
CA LYS A 293 19.99 -19.03 -3.74
C LYS A 293 21.24 -18.79 -4.57
N LYS A 294 22.41 -18.75 -3.92
CA LYS A 294 23.70 -18.55 -4.60
C LYS A 294 23.97 -19.63 -5.67
N SER A 295 23.54 -20.87 -5.43
CA SER A 295 23.67 -22.00 -6.37
C SER A 295 22.95 -21.77 -7.69
N ASP A 296 21.86 -20.99 -7.69
CA ASP A 296 20.94 -20.87 -8.82
C ASP A 296 21.15 -19.54 -9.56
N PHE A 297 22.14 -18.73 -9.14
CA PHE A 297 22.35 -17.37 -9.63
C PHE A 297 22.55 -17.32 -11.15
N LEU A 298 23.47 -18.12 -11.69
CA LEU A 298 23.76 -18.14 -13.14
C LEU A 298 22.54 -18.62 -13.94
N LEU A 299 21.84 -19.64 -13.46
CA LEU A 299 20.60 -20.12 -14.08
C LEU A 299 19.56 -19.00 -14.14
N LYS A 300 19.37 -18.26 -13.04
CA LYS A 300 18.42 -17.13 -12.98
C LYS A 300 18.82 -15.99 -13.93
N ILE A 301 20.12 -15.72 -14.06
CA ILE A 301 20.63 -14.76 -15.06
C ILE A 301 20.35 -15.24 -16.49
N LEU A 302 20.57 -16.52 -16.80
CA LEU A 302 20.21 -17.08 -18.09
C LEU A 302 18.70 -17.01 -18.33
N GLN A 303 17.87 -17.33 -17.33
CA GLN A 303 16.41 -17.20 -17.43
C GLN A 303 16.01 -15.76 -17.72
N PHE A 304 16.65 -14.77 -17.09
CA PHE A 304 16.42 -13.36 -17.39
C PHE A 304 16.69 -13.03 -18.87
N PHE A 305 17.86 -13.43 -19.40
CA PHE A 305 18.17 -13.21 -20.82
C PHE A 305 17.29 -14.01 -21.77
N ASN A 306 16.83 -15.20 -21.37
CA ASN A 306 15.87 -16.00 -22.10
C ASN A 306 14.51 -15.29 -22.20
N LYS A 307 14.06 -14.65 -21.11
CA LYS A 307 12.82 -13.84 -21.09
C LYS A 307 12.93 -12.52 -21.87
N LEU A 308 14.15 -12.05 -22.16
CA LEU A 308 14.38 -10.94 -23.11
C LEU A 308 14.42 -11.42 -24.58
N HIS A 309 14.34 -12.73 -24.78
CA HIS A 309 14.63 -13.40 -26.05
C HIS A 309 16.05 -13.14 -26.52
N TRP A 310 17.04 -12.99 -25.65
CA TRP A 310 18.42 -12.85 -26.14
C TRP A 310 19.08 -14.18 -26.43
N ILE A 311 18.63 -15.18 -25.70
CA ILE A 311 19.15 -16.52 -25.73
C ILE A 311 18.00 -17.52 -25.66
N ARG A 312 18.29 -18.74 -26.10
CA ARG A 312 17.49 -19.92 -25.79
C ARG A 312 18.32 -20.83 -24.90
N ILE A 313 17.80 -21.16 -23.71
CA ILE A 313 18.45 -22.14 -22.84
C ILE A 313 18.24 -23.54 -23.44
N GLU A 314 19.33 -24.23 -23.75
CA GLU A 314 19.31 -25.59 -24.29
C GLU A 314 19.23 -26.62 -23.15
N TYR A 315 20.10 -26.47 -22.14
CA TYR A 315 20.16 -27.41 -21.03
C TYR A 315 20.43 -26.71 -19.70
N ILE A 316 19.44 -26.76 -18.80
CA ILE A 316 19.49 -26.09 -17.49
C ILE A 316 20.65 -26.62 -16.62
N LYS A 317 20.93 -27.92 -16.66
CA LYS A 317 21.95 -28.55 -15.81
C LYS A 317 23.37 -28.11 -16.17
N ASP A 318 23.62 -27.91 -17.45
CA ASP A 318 24.95 -27.57 -17.98
C ASP A 318 25.09 -26.07 -18.25
N LEU A 319 24.07 -25.28 -17.88
CA LEU A 319 23.98 -23.84 -18.13
C LEU A 319 24.30 -23.48 -19.59
N SER A 320 23.81 -24.31 -20.51
CA SER A 320 24.08 -24.17 -21.94
C SER A 320 22.96 -23.40 -22.65
N PHE A 321 23.34 -22.57 -23.61
CA PHE A 321 22.42 -21.71 -24.33
C PHE A 321 22.89 -21.38 -25.74
N GLN A 322 21.96 -21.03 -26.62
CA GLN A 322 22.23 -20.44 -27.92
C GLN A 322 21.85 -18.97 -27.92
N ILE A 323 22.65 -18.13 -28.59
CA ILE A 323 22.27 -16.73 -28.83
C ILE A 323 21.30 -16.70 -30.00
N GLU A 324 20.19 -15.99 -29.82
CA GLU A 324 19.17 -15.86 -30.85
C GLU A 324 19.67 -15.06 -32.06
N GLN A 325 19.23 -15.43 -33.27
CA GLN A 325 19.84 -14.96 -34.53
C GLN A 325 19.86 -13.42 -34.67
N TYR A 326 18.86 -12.72 -34.16
CA TYR A 326 18.80 -11.25 -34.20
C TYR A 326 19.76 -10.58 -33.20
N ILE A 327 20.03 -11.20 -32.04
CA ILE A 327 21.08 -10.72 -31.13
C ILE A 327 22.44 -11.04 -31.74
N GLU A 328 22.59 -12.20 -32.37
CA GLU A 328 23.80 -12.58 -33.10
C GLU A 328 24.14 -11.54 -34.18
N ASN A 329 23.14 -11.07 -34.93
CA ASN A 329 23.27 -9.99 -35.91
C ASN A 329 23.47 -8.60 -35.28
N ASN A 330 23.11 -8.41 -34.01
CA ASN A 330 23.27 -7.16 -33.28
C ASN A 330 24.52 -7.17 -32.41
N LYS A 331 25.67 -6.89 -33.04
CA LYS A 331 27.01 -6.89 -32.41
C LYS A 331 27.08 -6.14 -31.07
N LYS A 332 26.34 -5.05 -30.91
CA LYS A 332 26.33 -4.26 -29.66
C LYS A 332 25.69 -5.06 -28.53
N HIS A 333 24.50 -5.60 -28.75
CA HIS A 333 23.77 -6.34 -27.71
C HIS A 333 24.40 -7.70 -27.40
N LYS A 334 24.93 -8.38 -28.43
CA LYS A 334 25.77 -9.57 -28.22
C LYS A 334 26.96 -9.26 -27.32
N GLN A 335 27.67 -8.16 -27.57
CA GLN A 335 28.78 -7.75 -26.72
C GLN A 335 28.33 -7.47 -25.28
N TYR A 336 27.18 -6.80 -25.09
CA TYR A 336 26.65 -6.52 -23.76
C TYR A 336 26.38 -7.80 -22.97
N LEU A 337 25.78 -8.80 -23.62
CA LEU A 337 25.52 -10.12 -23.03
C LEU A 337 26.81 -10.81 -22.61
N LEU A 338 27.77 -10.97 -23.54
CA LEU A 338 29.01 -11.70 -23.30
C LEU A 338 29.92 -10.99 -22.29
N ASP A 339 30.04 -9.66 -22.36
CA ASP A 339 30.77 -8.85 -21.38
C ASP A 339 30.17 -8.95 -19.98
N TYR A 340 28.85 -9.12 -19.88
CA TYR A 340 28.21 -9.32 -18.59
C TYR A 340 28.45 -10.74 -18.06
N LEU A 341 28.16 -11.76 -18.85
CA LEU A 341 28.31 -13.17 -18.44
C LEU A 341 29.75 -13.51 -18.07
N SER A 342 30.73 -12.98 -18.80
CA SER A 342 32.16 -13.21 -18.56
C SER A 342 32.68 -12.64 -17.23
N LYS A 343 31.95 -11.72 -16.60
CA LYS A 343 32.25 -11.23 -15.25
C LYS A 343 31.89 -12.24 -14.16
N HIS A 344 30.99 -13.18 -14.46
CA HIS A 344 30.42 -14.09 -13.48
C HIS A 344 30.81 -15.56 -13.72
N SER A 345 31.25 -15.92 -14.92
CA SER A 345 31.62 -17.29 -15.28
C SER A 345 32.53 -17.30 -16.51
N GLU A 346 33.34 -18.35 -16.65
CA GLU A 346 34.06 -18.60 -17.89
C GLU A 346 33.10 -19.07 -18.98
N ILE A 347 33.18 -18.45 -20.16
CA ILE A 347 32.33 -18.79 -21.30
C ILE A 347 33.13 -19.63 -22.29
N SER A 348 32.59 -20.77 -22.69
CA SER A 348 33.10 -21.55 -23.82
C SER A 348 32.03 -21.74 -24.89
N GLU A 349 32.44 -21.79 -26.15
CA GLU A 349 31.55 -21.97 -27.30
C GLU A 349 31.96 -23.25 -28.06
N VAL A 350 30.98 -24.11 -28.36
CA VAL A 350 31.16 -25.32 -29.18
C VAL A 350 29.96 -25.40 -30.14
N ASP A 351 30.25 -25.39 -31.44
CA ASP A 351 29.24 -25.51 -32.51
C ASP A 351 28.04 -24.53 -32.37
N GLY A 352 28.32 -23.28 -31.97
CA GLY A 352 27.31 -22.24 -31.77
C GLY A 352 26.51 -22.34 -30.47
N VAL A 353 26.84 -23.29 -29.59
CA VAL A 353 26.29 -23.40 -28.23
C VAL A 353 27.30 -22.85 -27.23
N TYR A 354 26.83 -21.94 -26.38
CA TYR A 354 27.58 -21.34 -25.29
C TYR A 354 27.35 -22.09 -23.99
N TYR A 355 28.40 -22.22 -23.18
CA TYR A 355 28.39 -22.89 -21.88
C TYR A 355 28.98 -21.97 -20.81
N LEU A 356 28.31 -21.87 -19.66
CA LEU A 356 28.82 -21.19 -18.46
C LEU A 356 29.40 -22.24 -17.50
N LYS A 357 30.67 -22.06 -17.10
CA LYS A 357 31.38 -22.94 -16.15
C LYS A 357 31.39 -22.42 -14.72
#